data_AF-A0AAN8TRG0-F1
#
_entry.id   AF-A0AAN8TRG0-F1
#
_cell.length_a   1.000
_cell.length_b   1.000
_cell.length_c   1.000
_cell.angle_alpha   90.00
_cell.angle_beta   90.00
_cell.angle_gamma   90.00
#
_symmetry.space_group_name_H-M   'P 1'
#
loop_
_entity.id
_entity.type
_entity.pdbx_description
1 polymer ?
#
loop_
_entity_poly.entity_id
_entity_poly.type
_entity_poly.pdbx_seq_one_letter_code
_entity_poly.pdbx_strand_id
1 'polypeptide(L)' 'MGNYKINVDGNCMDNGSANIGGILRDSNGDFIFAFSWSIHRISSI' A
#
# COMPACT_ATOMS: atom_id res chain seq x y z
N MET A 1 -19.64 14.83 -7.58
CA MET A 1 -18.85 13.82 -6.84
C MET A 1 -17.65 13.46 -7.70
N GLY A 2 -16.44 13.40 -7.13
CA GLY A 2 -15.22 13.04 -7.86
C GLY A 2 -15.00 11.53 -7.88
N ASN A 3 -14.39 11.01 -8.95
CA ASN A 3 -13.93 9.63 -9.01
C ASN A 3 -12.48 9.55 -8.52
N TYR A 4 -12.19 8.54 -7.71
CA TYR A 4 -10.85 8.31 -7.17
C TYR A 4 -10.43 6.88 -7.46
N LYS A 5 -9.14 6.70 -7.74
CA LYS A 5 -8.54 5.38 -7.96
C LYS A 5 -7.44 5.15 -6.94
N ILE A 6 -7.55 4.03 -6.23
CA ILE A 6 -6.47 3.51 -5.38
C ILE A 6 -5.75 2.39 -6.11
N ASN A 7 -4.43 2.48 -6.17
CA ASN A 7 -3.55 1.40 -6.61
C ASN A 7 -2.76 0.92 -5.40
N VAL A 8 -2.82 -0.38 -5.12
CA VAL A 8 -2.16 -1.01 -3.98
C VAL A 8 -1.29 -2.14 -4.52
N ASP A 9 -0.08 -2.26 -3.97
CA ASP A 9 0.81 -3.38 -4.22
C ASP A 9 1.52 -3.80 -2.93
N GLY A 10 1.96 -5.05 -2.90
CA GLY A 10 2.67 -5.63 -1.76
C GLY A 10 3.93 -6.36 -2.19
N ASN A 11 4.95 -6.30 -1.35
CA ASN A 11 6.17 -7.08 -1.50
C ASN A 11 6.34 -7.99 -0.29
N CYS A 12 6.83 -9.21 -0.53
CA CYS A 12 7.15 -10.19 0.48
C CYS A 12 8.58 -10.66 0.25
N MET A 13 9.49 -10.38 1.18
CA MET A 13 10.88 -10.80 1.06
C MET A 13 11.10 -12.25 1.52
N ASP A 14 10.35 -12.68 2.54
CA ASP A 14 10.40 -14.02 3.12
C ASP A 14 9.06 -14.38 3.80
N ASN A 15 8.98 -15.56 4.43
CA ASN A 15 7.76 -16.04 5.12
C ASN A 15 7.39 -15.27 6.42
N GLY A 16 7.90 -14.05 6.62
CA GLY A 16 7.59 -13.24 7.81
C GLY A 16 7.74 -11.73 7.64
N SER A 17 8.31 -11.27 6.53
CA SER A 17 8.61 -9.86 6.27
C SER A 17 7.90 -9.43 4.99
N ALA A 18 6.83 -8.67 5.14
CA ALA A 18 6.08 -8.11 4.03
C ALA A 18 5.88 -6.61 4.19
N ASN A 19 5.68 -5.93 3.08
CA ASN A 19 5.37 -4.52 3.02
C ASN A 19 4.19 -4.34 2.06
N ILE A 20 3.32 -3.37 2.35
CA ILE A 20 2.24 -2.95 1.47
C ILE A 20 2.33 -1.45 1.26
N GLY A 21 1.95 -0.97 0.08
CA GLY A 21 1.88 0.44 -0.20
C GLY A 21 0.93 0.73 -1.34
N GLY A 22 0.68 2.01 -1.56
CA GLY A 22 -0.21 2.42 -2.64
C GLY A 22 -0.25 3.90 -2.87
N ILE A 23 -0.92 4.27 -3.96
CA ILE A 23 -1.16 5.65 -4.36
C ILE A 23 -2.66 5.86 -4.57
N LEU A 24 -3.16 7.02 -4.09
CA LEU A 24 -4.48 7.52 -4.45
C LEU A 24 -4.33 8.56 -5.54
N ARG A 25 -5.15 8.44 -6.58
CA ARG A 25 -5.24 9.39 -7.69
C ARG A 25 -6.68 9.82 -7.93
N ASP A 26 -6.85 11.01 -8.49
CA ASP A 26 -8.15 11.47 -8.98
C ASP A 26 -8.46 10.88 -10.38
N SER A 27 -9.57 11.33 -10.98
CA SER A 27 -10.01 10.92 -12.31
C SER A 27 -9.13 11.41 -13.46
N ASN A 28 -8.37 12.49 -13.26
CA ASN A 28 -7.41 12.99 -14.24
C ASN A 28 -6.09 12.18 -14.18
N GLY A 29 -5.95 11.33 -13.17
CA GLY A 29 -4.72 10.60 -12.89
C GLY A 29 -3.74 11.40 -12.02
N ASP A 30 -4.16 12.55 -11.49
CA ASP A 30 -3.34 13.37 -10.63
C ASP A 30 -3.11 12.67 -9.30
N PHE A 31 -1.86 12.72 -8.83
CA PHE A 31 -1.47 12.16 -7.55
C PHE A 31 -2.05 12.98 -6.39
N ILE A 32 -2.68 12.28 -5.43
CA ILE A 32 -3.22 12.91 -4.22
C ILE A 32 -2.32 12.58 -3.01
N PHE A 33 -2.11 11.28 -2.73
CA PHE A 33 -1.20 10.85 -1.67
C PHE A 33 -0.68 9.42 -1.87
N ALA A 34 0.38 9.09 -1.15
CA ALA A 34 0.98 7.75 -1.08
C ALA A 34 1.00 7.25 0.37
N PHE A 35 0.94 5.93 0.53
CA PHE A 35 1.08 5.28 1.82
C PHE A 35 1.97 4.05 1.72
N SER A 36 2.59 3.69 2.83
CA SER A 36 3.38 2.47 2.99
C SER A 36 3.25 1.94 4.41
N TRP A 37 3.19 0.62 4.56
CA TRP A 37 3.10 -0.05 5.85
C TRP A 37 3.98 -1.31 5.84
N SER A 38 4.74 -1.52 6.92
CA SER A 38 5.53 -2.74 7.14
C SER A 38 4.76 -3.75 7.98
N ILE A 39 4.58 -4.95 7.44
CA ILE A 39 3.95 -6.09 8.11
C ILE A 39 5.08 -6.96 8.66
N HIS A 40 5.36 -6.79 9.95
CA HIS A 40 6.37 -7.57 10.65
C HIS A 40 5.76 -8.85 11.22
N ARG A 41 6.54 -9.94 11.21
CA ARG A 41 6.22 -11.18 11.90
C ARG A 41 5.92 -10.91 13.36
N ILE A 42 4.73 -11.30 13.82
CA ILE A 42 4.46 -11.47 15.25
C ILE A 42 5.19 -12.74 15.66
N SER A 43 6.32 -12.62 16.35
CA SER A 43 6.93 -13.77 17.01
C SER A 43 6.00 -14.24 18.12
N SER A 44 5.56 -15.49 18.09
CA SER A 44 4.88 -16.14 19.21
C SER A 44 5.73 -15.97 20.48
N ILE A 45 5.13 -15.43 21.55
CA ILE A 45 5.67 -15.43 22.91
C ILE A 45 5.73 -16.88 23.43
#